data_AF-A0A1Y4DF49-F1
#
_entry.id   AF-A0A1Y4DF49-F1
#
_cell.length_a   1.000
_cell.length_b   1.000
_cell.length_c   1.000
_cell.angle_alpha   90.00
_cell.angle_beta   90.00
_cell.angle_gamma   90.00
#
_symmetry.space_group_name_H-M   'P 1'
#
loop_
_entity.id
_entity.type
_entity.pdbx_description
1 polymer ?
#
loop_
_entity_poly.entity_id
_entity_poly.type
_entity_poly.pdbx_seq_one_letter_code
_entity_poly.pdbx_strand_id
1 'polypeptide(L)'
;MKRGFTLIELLAVVLIMGILTAIALPQYRRSVERTRVAEALQMLPAIYDARERLMTERGWKWGLQLVQPAVSFDKLDIDMKGKRTSDTTLLTENFQYNLVQSCAGRMCTVGEPWVSATLQKGTYKGTIVYYAGDQFTCCPGTSGSDACERLNLDKAACEFTVIPVVP
;
A
#
# COMPACT_ATOMS: atom_id res chain seq x y z
N MET A 1 49.75 -34.42 -4.05
CA MET A 1 49.81 -33.26 -4.97
C MET A 1 48.46 -32.55 -4.91
N LYS A 2 48.40 -31.30 -4.40
CA LYS A 2 47.16 -30.54 -4.32
C LYS A 2 46.86 -29.96 -5.71
N ARG A 3 45.77 -30.41 -6.35
CA ARG A 3 45.25 -29.80 -7.59
C ARG A 3 44.69 -28.43 -7.23
N GLY A 4 45.40 -27.37 -7.58
CA GLY A 4 44.94 -25.99 -7.41
C GLY A 4 43.94 -25.61 -8.51
N PHE A 5 42.95 -24.80 -8.15
CA PHE A 5 42.02 -24.18 -9.10
C PHE A 5 42.79 -23.32 -10.12
N THR A 6 42.42 -23.41 -11.39
CA THR A 6 43.06 -22.59 -12.43
C THR A 6 42.42 -21.20 -12.49
N LEU A 7 43.21 -20.17 -12.81
CA LEU A 7 42.69 -18.80 -12.99
C LEU A 7 41.64 -18.72 -14.10
N ILE A 8 41.80 -19.54 -15.14
CA ILE A 8 40.86 -19.59 -16.27
C ILE A 8 39.50 -20.19 -15.88
N GLU A 9 39.46 -21.17 -14.99
CA GLU A 9 38.21 -21.70 -14.42
C GLU A 9 37.43 -20.61 -13.69
N LEU A 10 38.12 -19.83 -12.85
CA LEU A 10 37.47 -18.75 -12.10
C LEU A 10 36.95 -17.64 -13.03
N LEU A 11 37.68 -17.30 -14.08
CA LEU A 11 37.25 -16.29 -15.05
C LEU A 11 36.00 -16.71 -15.83
N ALA A 12 35.93 -17.96 -16.30
CA ALA A 12 34.75 -18.45 -17.00
C ALA A 12 33.51 -18.49 -16.09
N VAL A 13 33.67 -18.87 -14.82
CA VAL A 13 32.57 -18.88 -13.85
C VAL A 13 32.05 -17.46 -13.57
N VAL A 14 32.94 -16.49 -13.36
CA VAL A 14 32.55 -15.10 -13.13
C VAL A 14 31.83 -14.51 -14.34
N LEU A 15 32.30 -14.84 -15.56
CA LEU A 15 31.64 -14.41 -16.80
C LEU A 15 30.20 -14.94 -16.88
N ILE A 16 29.98 -16.23 -16.63
CA ILE A 16 28.65 -16.84 -16.66
C ILE A 16 27.75 -16.24 -15.56
N MET A 17 28.27 -16.05 -14.34
CA MET A 17 27.52 -15.40 -13.26
C MET A 17 27.16 -13.95 -13.57
N GLY A 18 28.01 -13.22 -14.30
CA GLY A 18 27.72 -11.86 -14.76
C GLY A 18 26.51 -11.80 -15.69
N ILE A 19 26.41 -12.75 -16.65
CA ILE A 19 25.28 -12.81 -17.59
C ILE A 19 23.98 -13.17 -16.86
N LEU A 20 24.02 -14.17 -15.98
CA LEU A 20 22.85 -14.61 -15.22
C LEU A 20 22.31 -13.49 -14.31
N THR A 21 23.18 -12.77 -13.62
CA THR A 21 22.77 -11.69 -12.70
C THR A 21 22.16 -10.50 -13.42
N ALA A 22 22.63 -10.16 -14.63
CA ALA A 22 22.06 -9.09 -15.45
C ALA A 22 20.57 -9.30 -15.77
N ILE A 23 20.15 -10.55 -16.01
CA ILE A 23 18.74 -10.89 -16.33
C ILE A 23 17.94 -11.14 -15.04
N ALA A 24 18.53 -11.82 -14.06
CA ALA A 24 17.82 -12.24 -12.85
C ALA A 24 17.48 -11.07 -11.91
N LEU A 25 18.36 -10.07 -11.78
CA LEU A 25 18.18 -8.97 -10.83
C LEU A 25 16.93 -8.10 -11.08
N PRO A 26 16.63 -7.62 -12.31
CA PRO A 26 15.42 -6.84 -12.55
C PRO A 26 14.14 -7.67 -12.32
N GLN A 27 14.16 -8.97 -12.67
CA GLN A 27 13.03 -9.87 -12.43
C GLN A 27 12.81 -10.09 -10.92
N TYR A 28 13.88 -10.32 -10.16
CA TYR A 28 13.82 -10.51 -8.72
C TYR A 28 13.22 -9.27 -8.01
N ARG A 29 13.68 -8.06 -8.37
CA ARG A 29 13.14 -6.81 -7.81
C ARG A 29 11.63 -6.69 -8.03
N ARG A 30 11.14 -7.03 -9.24
CA ARG A 30 9.69 -7.01 -9.54
C ARG A 30 8.90 -7.98 -8.68
N SER A 31 9.41 -9.19 -8.46
CA SER A 31 8.76 -10.18 -7.60
C SER A 31 8.66 -9.68 -6.16
N VAL A 32 9.74 -9.09 -5.62
CA VAL A 32 9.75 -8.58 -4.25
C VAL A 32 8.75 -7.44 -4.06
N GLU A 33 8.63 -6.51 -5.01
CA GLU A 33 7.63 -5.44 -4.91
C GLU A 33 6.19 -5.97 -4.97
N ARG A 34 5.91 -6.99 -5.79
CA ARG A 34 4.59 -7.64 -5.81
C ARG A 34 4.27 -8.33 -4.49
N THR A 35 5.23 -9.02 -3.89
CA THR A 35 5.05 -9.64 -2.57
C THR A 35 4.75 -8.59 -1.50
N ARG A 36 5.40 -7.43 -1.53
CA ARG A 36 5.06 -6.32 -0.62
C ARG A 36 3.63 -5.86 -0.82
N VAL A 37 3.21 -5.62 -2.06
CA VAL A 37 1.84 -5.13 -2.32
C VAL A 37 0.79 -6.16 -1.93
N ALA A 38 1.06 -7.46 -2.09
CA ALA A 38 0.19 -8.52 -1.60
C ALA A 38 -0.06 -8.44 -0.08
N GLU A 39 0.92 -8.00 0.71
CA GLU A 39 0.76 -7.74 2.15
C GLU A 39 -0.33 -6.67 2.39
N ALA A 40 -0.26 -5.55 1.67
CA ALA A 40 -1.24 -4.48 1.78
C ALA A 40 -2.63 -4.88 1.27
N LEU A 41 -2.70 -5.67 0.18
CA LEU A 41 -3.97 -6.18 -0.35
C LEU A 41 -4.69 -7.12 0.61
N GLN A 42 -3.96 -7.81 1.48
CA GLN A 42 -4.55 -8.64 2.54
C GLN A 42 -4.95 -7.81 3.77
N MET A 43 -4.17 -6.79 4.13
CA MET A 43 -4.43 -5.99 5.34
C MET A 43 -5.50 -4.91 5.13
N LEU A 44 -5.61 -4.32 3.94
CA LEU A 44 -6.57 -3.24 3.65
C LEU A 44 -8.03 -3.65 3.89
N PRO A 45 -8.52 -4.81 3.42
CA PRO A 45 -9.88 -5.26 3.71
C PRO A 45 -10.16 -5.45 5.20
N ALA A 46 -9.21 -6.03 5.94
CA ALA A 46 -9.34 -6.21 7.38
C ALA A 46 -9.44 -4.87 8.13
N ILE A 47 -8.63 -3.89 7.72
CA ILE A 47 -8.69 -2.52 8.27
C ILE A 47 -10.03 -1.86 7.95
N TYR A 48 -10.51 -2.01 6.71
CA TYR A 48 -11.78 -1.47 6.26
C TYR A 48 -12.96 -2.03 7.08
N ASP A 49 -13.03 -3.35 7.22
CA ASP A 49 -14.11 -4.02 7.95
C ASP A 49 -14.12 -3.60 9.43
N ALA A 50 -12.94 -3.54 10.05
CA ALA A 50 -12.82 -3.12 11.45
C ALA A 50 -13.22 -1.66 11.65
N ARG A 51 -12.85 -0.79 10.70
CA ARG A 51 -13.33 0.59 10.67
C ARG A 51 -14.86 0.61 10.56
N GLU A 52 -15.45 -0.12 9.62
CA GLU A 52 -16.89 -0.05 9.35
C GLU A 52 -17.72 -0.56 10.54
N ARG A 53 -17.23 -1.58 11.25
CA ARG A 53 -17.81 -2.03 12.53
C ARG A 53 -17.81 -0.91 13.57
N LEU A 54 -16.66 -0.26 13.77
CA LEU A 54 -16.54 0.86 14.70
C LEU A 54 -17.46 2.04 14.34
N MET A 55 -17.64 2.29 13.03
CA MET A 55 -18.53 3.34 12.53
C MET A 55 -20.00 2.99 12.81
N THR A 56 -20.38 1.74 12.56
CA THR A 56 -21.72 1.23 12.82
C THR A 56 -22.06 1.29 14.31
N GLU A 57 -21.14 0.90 15.20
CA GLU A 57 -21.30 0.99 16.66
C GLU A 57 -21.56 2.43 17.15
N ARG A 58 -20.99 3.41 16.46
CA ARG A 58 -21.13 4.83 16.82
C ARG A 58 -22.32 5.52 16.16
N GLY A 59 -23.18 4.77 15.48
CA GLY A 59 -24.36 5.33 14.81
C GLY A 59 -23.98 6.18 13.60
N TRP A 60 -22.96 5.78 12.84
CA TRP A 60 -22.59 6.41 11.57
C TRP A 60 -23.75 6.38 10.58
N LYS A 61 -23.88 7.46 9.81
CA LYS A 61 -24.84 7.60 8.73
C LYS A 61 -24.15 8.19 7.51
N TRP A 62 -24.53 7.69 6.34
CA TRP A 62 -24.11 8.22 5.05
C TRP A 62 -24.73 9.61 4.82
N GLY A 63 -23.92 10.58 4.38
CA GLY A 63 -24.35 11.97 4.12
C GLY A 63 -23.60 13.05 4.91
N LEU A 64 -24.06 14.31 4.82
CA LEU A 64 -23.39 15.44 5.48
C LEU A 64 -23.56 15.36 7.01
N GLN A 65 -22.46 15.14 7.73
CA GLN A 65 -22.45 15.01 9.19
C GLN A 65 -21.62 16.13 9.83
N LEU A 66 -22.16 16.79 10.87
CA LEU A 66 -21.49 17.87 11.61
C LEU A 66 -20.57 17.38 12.75
N VAL A 67 -20.61 16.09 13.06
CA VAL A 67 -19.82 15.44 14.12
C VAL A 67 -19.19 14.17 13.55
N GLN A 68 -17.87 14.11 13.57
CA GLN A 68 -17.11 12.95 13.09
C GLN A 68 -17.13 11.85 14.15
N PRO A 69 -17.48 10.60 13.83
CA PRO A 69 -17.04 9.49 14.66
C PRO A 69 -15.51 9.45 14.59
N ALA A 70 -14.87 9.56 15.75
CA ALA A 70 -13.41 9.56 15.84
C ALA A 70 -12.82 8.19 15.48
N VAL A 71 -12.55 7.95 14.20
CA VAL A 71 -11.89 6.71 13.76
C VAL A 71 -10.43 6.80 14.17
N SER A 72 -9.95 5.83 14.92
CA SER A 72 -8.58 5.78 15.39
C SER A 72 -8.10 4.34 15.49
N PHE A 73 -6.86 4.06 15.11
CA PHE A 73 -6.29 2.71 15.15
C PHE A 73 -6.39 2.02 16.53
N ASP A 74 -6.37 2.76 17.64
CA ASP A 74 -6.53 2.18 19.01
C ASP A 74 -7.90 1.56 19.28
N LYS A 75 -8.90 1.96 18.49
CA LYS A 75 -10.29 1.58 18.70
C LYS A 75 -10.77 0.58 17.64
N LEU A 76 -9.88 0.18 16.73
CA LEU A 76 -10.16 -0.89 15.78
C LEU A 76 -9.86 -2.23 16.45
N ASP A 77 -10.72 -3.21 16.21
CA ASP A 77 -10.53 -4.61 16.63
C ASP A 77 -9.56 -5.34 15.68
N ILE A 78 -8.38 -4.76 15.46
CA ILE A 78 -7.28 -5.35 14.70
C ILE A 78 -5.97 -5.09 15.44
N ASP A 79 -5.15 -6.13 15.60
CA ASP A 79 -3.78 -5.96 16.04
C ASP A 79 -2.85 -5.91 14.83
N MET A 80 -2.20 -4.78 14.64
CA MET A 80 -1.23 -4.56 13.58
C MET A 80 0.09 -4.11 14.16
N LYS A 81 1.18 -4.77 13.75
CA LYS A 81 2.54 -4.39 14.14
C LYS A 81 2.97 -3.14 13.37
N GLY A 82 3.04 -2.00 14.05
CA GLY A 82 3.48 -0.75 13.44
C GLY A 82 3.69 0.37 14.46
N LYS A 83 4.34 1.45 14.02
CA LYS A 83 4.47 2.70 14.76
C LYS A 83 3.32 3.63 14.39
N ARG A 84 2.54 4.04 15.39
CA ARG A 84 1.51 5.05 15.20
C ARG A 84 2.14 6.43 15.03
N THR A 85 1.65 7.17 14.04
CA THR A 85 2.12 8.54 13.74
C THR A 85 1.03 9.56 14.00
N SER A 86 -0.23 9.18 13.80
CA SER A 86 -1.41 9.91 14.24
C SER A 86 -2.52 8.92 14.60
N ASP A 87 -3.65 9.41 15.10
CA ASP A 87 -4.80 8.57 15.41
C ASP A 87 -5.29 7.76 14.19
N THR A 88 -5.21 8.36 13.01
CA THR A 88 -5.67 7.81 11.72
C THR A 88 -4.55 7.25 10.85
N THR A 89 -3.28 7.31 11.29
CA THR A 89 -2.14 6.82 10.49
C THR A 89 -1.25 5.83 11.25
N LEU A 90 -0.99 4.70 10.61
CA LEU A 90 -0.13 3.63 11.11
C LEU A 90 1.02 3.40 10.14
N LEU A 91 2.25 3.52 10.61
CA LEU A 91 3.46 3.22 9.84
C LEU A 91 3.94 1.81 10.15
N THR A 92 4.08 1.00 9.11
CA THR A 92 4.77 -0.29 9.15
C THR A 92 6.12 -0.17 8.42
N GLU A 93 6.89 -1.26 8.34
CA GLU A 93 8.18 -1.23 7.63
C GLU A 93 8.02 -0.94 6.13
N ASN A 94 6.96 -1.48 5.52
CA ASN A 94 6.74 -1.42 4.07
C ASN A 94 5.67 -0.38 3.67
N PHE A 95 4.68 -0.13 4.54
CA PHE A 95 3.49 0.67 4.21
C PHE A 95 3.12 1.69 5.29
N GLN A 96 2.52 2.78 4.85
CA GLN A 96 1.78 3.70 5.71
C GLN A 96 0.28 3.51 5.46
N TYR A 97 -0.44 3.02 6.45
CA TYR A 97 -1.89 2.89 6.40
C TYR A 97 -2.57 4.17 6.89
N ASN A 98 -3.64 4.57 6.22
CA ASN A 98 -4.45 5.72 6.59
C ASN A 98 -5.94 5.35 6.57
N LEU A 99 -6.61 5.65 7.68
CA LEU A 99 -8.04 5.55 7.85
C LEU A 99 -8.64 6.86 7.33
N VAL A 100 -8.74 7.03 6.01
CA VAL A 100 -9.06 8.33 5.42
C VAL A 100 -10.44 8.81 5.87
N GLN A 101 -10.47 10.02 6.42
CA GLN A 101 -11.65 10.85 6.63
C GLN A 101 -11.34 12.22 6.01
N SER A 102 -12.01 12.59 4.91
CA SER A 102 -11.82 13.91 4.32
C SER A 102 -12.64 14.93 5.11
N CYS A 103 -11.95 15.75 5.90
CA CYS A 103 -12.60 16.70 6.78
C CYS A 103 -11.99 18.10 6.67
N ALA A 104 -12.86 19.10 6.57
CA ALA A 104 -12.53 20.51 6.71
C ALA A 104 -13.11 21.01 8.05
N GLY A 105 -12.25 21.14 9.07
CA GLY A 105 -12.69 21.46 10.43
C GLY A 105 -13.55 20.33 11.03
N ARG A 106 -14.76 20.65 11.51
CA ARG A 106 -15.73 19.65 12.03
C ARG A 106 -16.57 18.99 10.93
N MET A 107 -16.51 19.49 9.69
CA MET A 107 -17.29 18.97 8.58
C MET A 107 -16.48 17.92 7.84
N CYS A 108 -17.03 16.72 7.64
CA CYS A 108 -16.48 15.76 6.69
C CYS A 108 -17.47 15.56 5.55
N THR A 109 -16.96 15.57 4.32
CA THR A 109 -17.70 15.02 3.19
C THR A 109 -17.65 13.51 3.33
N VAL A 110 -18.79 12.92 3.64
CA VAL A 110 -18.93 11.47 3.79
C VAL A 110 -19.24 10.90 2.40
N GLY A 111 -18.20 10.61 1.64
CA GLY A 111 -18.27 9.73 0.48
C GLY A 111 -18.13 8.27 0.90
N GLU A 112 -18.02 7.36 -0.08
CA GLU A 112 -17.68 5.96 0.16
C GLU A 112 -16.46 5.85 1.08
N PRO A 113 -16.54 5.04 2.16
CA PRO A 113 -15.40 4.85 3.03
C PRO A 113 -14.30 4.19 2.20
N TRP A 114 -13.10 4.70 2.36
CA TRP A 114 -11.92 4.18 1.70
C TRP A 114 -10.80 4.17 2.70
N VAL A 115 -10.03 3.10 2.70
CA VAL A 115 -8.78 2.99 3.46
C VAL A 115 -7.64 2.99 2.46
N SER A 116 -6.50 3.54 2.87
CA SER A 116 -5.36 3.65 1.96
C SER A 116 -4.08 3.09 2.58
N ALA A 117 -3.23 2.54 1.72
CA ALA A 117 -1.88 2.10 2.04
C ALA A 117 -0.91 2.76 1.07
N THR A 118 0.02 3.56 1.60
CA THR A 118 1.09 4.17 0.82
C THR A 118 2.37 3.35 0.95
N LEU A 119 2.97 2.96 -0.17
CA LEU A 119 4.25 2.26 -0.18
C LEU A 119 5.36 3.18 0.35
N GLN A 120 6.05 2.76 1.39
CA GLN A 120 7.16 3.50 2.01
C GLN A 120 8.54 3.03 1.54
N LYS A 121 8.63 1.80 1.03
CA LYS A 121 9.87 1.13 0.65
C LYS A 121 9.76 0.55 -0.76
N GLY A 122 10.89 0.56 -1.49
CA GLY A 122 10.98 -0.04 -2.81
C GLY A 122 11.03 0.95 -3.97
N THR A 123 11.03 0.40 -5.18
CA THR A 123 11.10 1.21 -6.41
C THR A 123 9.85 2.07 -6.61
N TYR A 124 8.68 1.60 -6.18
CA TYR A 124 7.40 2.30 -6.34
C TYR A 124 6.98 3.09 -5.10
N LYS A 125 7.95 3.59 -4.32
CA LYS A 125 7.69 4.41 -3.14
C LYS A 125 6.76 5.58 -3.46
N GLY A 126 5.79 5.82 -2.58
CA GLY A 126 4.78 6.86 -2.72
C GLY A 126 3.56 6.45 -3.54
N THR A 127 3.56 5.25 -4.13
CA THR A 127 2.34 4.67 -4.73
C THR A 127 1.33 4.39 -3.62
N ILE A 128 0.07 4.76 -3.85
CA ILE A 128 -1.01 4.63 -2.88
C ILE A 128 -2.00 3.61 -3.41
N VAL A 129 -2.36 2.64 -2.58
CA VAL A 129 -3.41 1.65 -2.86
C VAL A 129 -4.61 2.02 -2.00
N TYR A 130 -5.77 2.08 -2.62
CA TYR A 130 -7.05 2.37 -1.99
C TYR A 130 -7.92 1.12 -2.03
N TYR A 131 -8.73 0.96 -0.99
CA TYR A 131 -9.75 -0.08 -0.92
C TYR A 131 -11.07 0.53 -0.47
N ALA A 132 -12.10 0.35 -1.29
CA ALA A 132 -13.44 0.92 -1.08
C ALA A 132 -14.47 -0.09 -0.53
N GLY A 133 -14.06 -1.34 -0.29
CA GLY A 133 -14.92 -2.42 0.22
C GLY A 133 -15.15 -3.56 -0.78
N ASP A 134 -15.06 -3.26 -2.07
CA ASP A 134 -15.29 -4.21 -3.17
C ASP A 134 -14.11 -4.27 -4.16
N GLN A 135 -13.45 -3.13 -4.39
CA GLN A 135 -12.40 -2.99 -5.38
C GLN A 135 -11.14 -2.32 -4.82
N PHE A 136 -10.01 -2.71 -5.39
CA PHE A 136 -8.71 -2.07 -5.14
C PHE A 136 -8.39 -1.12 -6.26
N THR A 137 -8.13 0.14 -5.92
CA THR A 137 -7.66 1.13 -6.89
C THR A 137 -6.27 1.61 -6.50
N CYS A 138 -5.48 1.99 -7.50
CA CYS A 138 -4.09 2.37 -7.32
C CYS A 138 -3.82 3.75 -7.89
N CYS A 139 -3.04 4.53 -7.16
CA CYS A 139 -2.48 5.79 -7.59
C CYS A 139 -0.96 5.76 -7.63
N PRO A 140 -0.34 5.95 -8.81
CA PRO A 140 1.11 5.97 -8.91
C PRO A 140 1.68 7.19 -8.19
N GLY A 141 2.73 6.96 -7.41
CA GLY A 141 3.49 8.05 -6.79
C GLY A 141 4.48 8.69 -7.77
N THR A 142 5.31 9.59 -7.23
CA THR A 142 6.36 10.26 -8.01
C THR A 142 7.49 9.33 -8.48
N SER A 143 7.57 8.10 -7.95
CA SER A 143 8.66 7.16 -8.23
C SER A 143 8.33 6.07 -9.27
N GLY A 144 7.20 6.19 -9.99
CA GLY A 144 6.85 5.27 -11.07
C GLY A 144 5.42 5.44 -11.53
N SER A 145 5.23 6.10 -12.68
CA SER A 145 3.91 6.30 -13.30
C SER A 145 3.23 4.99 -13.75
N ASP A 146 4.03 3.93 -13.92
CA ASP A 146 3.64 2.59 -14.33
C ASP A 146 3.50 1.61 -13.15
N ALA A 147 3.53 2.10 -11.91
CA ALA A 147 3.43 1.27 -10.71
C ALA A 147 2.15 0.41 -10.71
N CYS A 148 0.99 1.02 -10.98
CA CYS A 148 -0.30 0.34 -10.93
C CYS A 148 -0.43 -0.79 -11.97
N GLU A 149 0.05 -0.55 -13.20
CA GLU A 149 0.05 -1.58 -14.25
C GLU A 149 0.93 -2.77 -13.87
N ARG A 150 2.13 -2.52 -13.33
CA ARG A 150 3.05 -3.60 -12.95
C ARG A 150 2.61 -4.38 -11.71
N LEU A 151 1.84 -3.73 -10.85
CA LEU A 151 1.21 -4.32 -9.67
C LEU A 151 -0.13 -4.98 -9.99
N ASN A 152 -0.61 -4.88 -11.24
CA ASN A 152 -1.89 -5.44 -11.69
C ASN A 152 -3.07 -4.93 -10.85
N LEU A 153 -3.12 -3.61 -10.65
CA LEU A 153 -4.19 -2.91 -9.95
C LEU A 153 -4.83 -1.88 -10.86
N ASP A 154 -6.14 -1.71 -10.73
CA ASP A 154 -6.89 -0.73 -11.51
C ASP A 154 -6.47 0.69 -11.14
N LYS A 155 -6.18 1.50 -12.15
CA LYS A 155 -5.69 2.87 -11.95
C LYS A 155 -6.84 3.79 -11.57
N ALA A 156 -6.75 4.44 -10.42
CA ALA A 156 -7.73 5.44 -9.99
C ALA A 156 -7.53 6.77 -10.73
N ALA A 157 -8.55 7.63 -10.73
CA ALA A 157 -8.39 9.04 -11.05
C ALA A 157 -7.61 9.73 -9.92
N CYS A 158 -6.29 9.88 -10.11
CA CYS A 158 -5.37 10.39 -9.09
C CYS A 158 -5.22 11.91 -9.09
N GLU A 159 -6.16 12.63 -9.71
CA GLU A 159 -6.21 14.08 -9.62
C GLU A 159 -6.54 14.46 -8.18
N PHE A 160 -5.61 15.20 -7.59
CA PHE A 160 -5.66 15.61 -6.19
C PHE A 160 -7.04 16.18 -5.84
N THR A 161 -7.59 15.68 -4.73
CA THR A 161 -8.71 16.17 -3.91
C THR A 161 -10.10 15.55 -4.04
N VAL A 162 -10.43 14.79 -5.08
CA VAL A 162 -11.74 14.10 -5.09
C VAL A 162 -11.61 12.82 -5.90
N ILE A 163 -11.57 11.66 -5.23
CA ILE A 163 -12.04 10.45 -5.90
C ILE A 163 -13.51 10.72 -6.19
N PRO A 164 -13.96 10.61 -7.46
CA PRO A 164 -15.37 10.77 -7.77
C PRO A 164 -16.12 9.71 -6.97
N VAL A 165 -17.02 10.16 -6.10
CA VAL A 165 -18.07 9.31 -5.54
C VAL A 165 -18.79 8.73 -6.76
N VAL A 166 -18.64 7.44 -7.00
CA VAL A 166 -19.39 6.76 -8.07
C VAL A 166 -20.87 6.85 -7.67
N PRO A 167 -21.78 7.26 -8.58
CA PRO A 167 -23.18 7.52 -8.26
C PRO A 167 -23.97 6.27 -7.88
#